data_AF-A0AAN8CKA9-F1
#
_entry.id   AF-A0AAN8CKA9-F1
#
_cell.length_a   1.000
_cell.length_b   1.000
_cell.length_c   1.000
_cell.angle_alpha   90.00
_cell.angle_beta   90.00
_cell.angle_gamma   90.00
#
_symmetry.space_group_name_H-M   'P 1'
#
loop_
_entity.id
_entity.type
_entity.pdbx_description
1 polymer ?
#
loop_
_entity_poly.entity_id
_entity_poly.type
_entity_poly.pdbx_seq_one_letter_code
_entity_poly.pdbx_strand_id
1 'polypeptide(L)'
;MLEEFLSKYPERRMELEALQVNCQSKDLTAEEWNTTKERADTIQAAFQVYLKERASLSQSFDYWNTYVSDLYPIVRDLTNSLRSGDWILYLSAMERATSLFFFFGRTNYCRWTPLFLQDFYQLKDKFPLLYDSYMHGGFVVNTTKKGSAVPFDQALEQCYNRPAKVSGGIIGITRKKEAVALWGIIKHKKDQYVDLLKMRMMSKKNSHFTTTSIRVLQLR
;
A
#
# COMPACT_ATOMS: atom_id res chain seq x y z
N MET A 1 19.48 -15.45 -2.07
CA MET A 1 18.80 -15.95 -3.29
C MET A 1 19.54 -15.54 -4.55
N LEU A 2 19.61 -14.26 -4.92
CA LEU A 2 20.33 -13.84 -6.14
C LEU A 2 21.84 -14.14 -6.07
N GLU A 3 22.53 -13.76 -4.99
CA GLU A 3 23.97 -14.06 -4.87
C GLU A 3 24.29 -15.56 -4.89
N GLU A 4 23.42 -16.38 -4.31
CA GLU A 4 23.55 -17.84 -4.34
C GLU A 4 23.39 -18.38 -5.76
N PHE A 5 22.43 -17.87 -6.52
CA PHE A 5 22.26 -18.16 -7.94
C PHE A 5 23.51 -17.74 -8.75
N LEU A 6 23.99 -16.52 -8.57
CA LEU A 6 25.16 -16.00 -9.29
C LEU A 6 26.48 -16.68 -8.88
N SER A 7 26.56 -17.26 -7.68
CA SER A 7 27.68 -18.10 -7.27
C SER A 7 27.61 -19.49 -7.90
N LYS A 8 26.41 -20.02 -8.17
CA LYS A 8 26.20 -21.33 -8.80
C LYS A 8 26.36 -21.28 -10.32
N TYR A 9 26.03 -20.13 -10.93
CA TYR A 9 26.08 -19.89 -12.38
C TYR A 9 26.96 -18.66 -12.68
N PRO A 10 28.31 -18.79 -12.65
CA PRO A 10 29.23 -17.67 -12.85
C PRO A 10 29.06 -16.97 -14.20
N GLU A 11 28.65 -17.70 -15.25
CA GLU A 11 28.34 -17.14 -16.56
C GLU A 11 27.21 -16.11 -16.48
N ARG A 12 26.20 -16.35 -15.64
CA ARG A 12 25.08 -15.43 -15.42
C ARG A 12 25.50 -14.19 -14.64
N ARG A 13 26.52 -14.31 -13.77
CA ARG A 13 27.13 -13.15 -13.10
C ARG A 13 27.81 -12.23 -14.09
N MET A 14 28.64 -12.79 -14.98
CA MET A 14 29.31 -12.00 -16.02
C MET A 14 28.31 -11.30 -16.94
N GLU A 15 27.24 -11.99 -17.35
CA GLU A 15 26.16 -11.40 -18.14
C GLU A 15 25.45 -10.27 -17.39
N LEU A 16 25.15 -10.44 -16.11
CA LEU A 16 24.49 -9.42 -15.29
C LEU A 16 25.37 -8.18 -15.08
N GLU A 17 26.67 -8.37 -14.85
CA GLU A 17 27.63 -7.27 -14.72
C GLU A 17 27.75 -6.50 -16.05
N ALA A 18 27.80 -7.20 -17.19
CA ALA A 18 27.77 -6.56 -18.51
C ALA A 18 26.47 -5.77 -18.75
N LEU A 19 25.32 -6.29 -18.30
CA LEU A 19 24.04 -5.57 -18.36
C LEU A 19 24.06 -4.30 -17.51
N GLN A 20 24.63 -4.34 -16.30
CA GLN A 20 24.71 -3.17 -15.44
C GLN A 20 25.52 -2.03 -16.08
N VAL A 21 26.62 -2.36 -16.74
CA VAL A 21 27.45 -1.39 -17.48
C VAL A 21 26.64 -0.78 -18.63
N ASN A 22 25.93 -1.60 -19.41
CA ASN A 22 25.11 -1.13 -20.51
C ASN A 22 23.99 -0.21 -20.02
N CYS A 23 23.25 -0.58 -18.97
CA CYS A 23 22.16 0.20 -18.39
C CYS A 23 22.59 1.57 -17.81
N GLN A 24 23.89 1.76 -17.54
CA GLN A 24 24.45 3.04 -17.08
C GLN A 24 24.87 3.96 -18.24
N SER A 25 24.95 3.43 -19.46
CA SER A 25 25.22 4.23 -20.65
C SER A 25 24.03 5.14 -20.98
N LYS A 26 24.32 6.40 -21.32
CA LYS A 26 23.29 7.39 -21.71
C LYS A 26 22.93 7.32 -23.20
N ASP A 27 23.74 6.65 -24.01
CA ASP A 27 23.68 6.69 -25.47
C ASP A 27 23.58 5.28 -26.08
N LEU A 28 22.61 4.48 -25.61
CA LEU A 28 22.32 3.17 -26.21
C LEU A 28 21.52 3.35 -27.51
N THR A 29 21.96 2.69 -28.58
CA THR A 29 21.15 2.53 -29.78
C THR A 29 19.95 1.60 -29.51
N ALA A 30 18.93 1.68 -30.35
CA ALA A 30 17.75 0.81 -30.22
C ALA A 30 18.09 -0.70 -30.34
N GLU A 31 19.09 -1.04 -31.15
CA GLU A 31 19.57 -2.41 -31.34
C GLU A 31 20.30 -2.94 -30.09
N GLU A 32 21.17 -2.12 -29.50
CA GLU A 32 21.85 -2.43 -28.24
C GLU A 32 20.86 -2.55 -27.07
N TRP A 33 19.82 -1.70 -27.06
CA TRP A 33 18.74 -1.79 -26.09
C TRP A 33 17.98 -3.12 -26.20
N ASN A 34 17.57 -3.51 -27.41
CA ASN A 34 16.86 -4.77 -27.62
C ASN A 34 17.72 -5.97 -27.24
N THR A 35 19.00 -5.97 -27.62
CA THR A 35 19.95 -7.03 -27.24
C THR A 35 20.12 -7.11 -25.71
N THR A 36 20.24 -5.96 -25.04
CA THR A 36 20.35 -5.86 -23.58
C THR A 36 19.08 -6.39 -22.91
N LYS A 37 17.91 -6.06 -23.45
CA LYS A 37 16.62 -6.55 -22.97
C LYS A 37 16.49 -8.07 -23.11
N GLU A 38 16.82 -8.64 -24.27
CA GLU A 38 16.78 -10.09 -24.49
C GLU A 38 17.69 -10.85 -23.54
N ARG A 39 18.89 -10.32 -23.27
CA ARG A 39 19.83 -10.86 -22.28
C ARG A 39 19.24 -10.79 -20.87
N ALA A 40 18.65 -9.65 -20.49
CA ALA A 40 17.99 -9.51 -19.19
C ALA A 40 16.84 -10.51 -19.03
N ASP A 41 16.00 -10.69 -20.06
CA ASP A 41 14.90 -11.65 -20.08
C ASP A 41 15.42 -13.09 -19.95
N THR A 42 16.56 -13.41 -20.57
CA THR A 42 17.21 -14.73 -20.46
C THR A 42 17.69 -15.00 -19.03
N ILE A 43 18.39 -14.05 -18.41
CA ILE A 43 18.85 -14.19 -17.01
C ILE A 43 17.66 -14.30 -16.07
N GLN A 44 16.64 -13.47 -16.28
CA GLN A 44 15.41 -13.51 -15.49
C GLN A 44 14.72 -14.87 -15.59
N ALA A 45 14.60 -15.44 -16.80
CA ALA A 45 14.01 -16.76 -17.00
C ALA A 45 14.81 -17.86 -16.28
N ALA A 46 16.15 -17.84 -16.39
CA ALA A 46 17.02 -18.79 -15.69
C ALA A 46 16.90 -18.66 -14.17
N PHE A 47 16.83 -17.43 -13.65
CA PHE A 47 16.64 -17.18 -12.22
C PHE A 47 15.27 -17.70 -11.75
N GLN A 48 14.21 -17.50 -12.52
CA GLN A 48 12.88 -18.04 -12.18
C GLN A 48 12.85 -19.57 -12.13
N VAL A 49 13.55 -20.26 -13.02
CA VAL A 49 13.71 -21.72 -12.95
C VAL A 49 14.41 -22.12 -11.65
N TYR A 50 15.53 -21.46 -11.33
CA TYR A 50 16.26 -21.71 -10.08
C TYR A 50 15.38 -21.48 -8.84
N LEU A 51 14.60 -20.40 -8.79
CA LEU A 51 13.69 -20.13 -7.67
C LEU A 51 12.67 -21.25 -7.48
N LYS A 52 12.08 -21.75 -8.57
CA LYS A 52 11.10 -22.86 -8.52
C LYS A 52 11.73 -24.17 -8.04
N GLU A 53 12.92 -24.50 -8.53
CA GLU A 53 13.67 -25.68 -8.08
C GLU A 53 13.94 -25.60 -6.57
N ARG A 54 14.47 -24.47 -6.09
CA ARG A 54 14.80 -24.28 -4.68
C ARG A 54 13.58 -24.23 -3.78
N ALA A 55 12.48 -23.64 -4.23
CA ALA A 55 11.20 -23.63 -3.51
C ALA A 55 10.67 -25.05 -3.29
N SER A 56 10.78 -25.93 -4.30
CA SER A 56 10.35 -27.33 -4.16
C SER A 56 11.17 -28.14 -3.16
N LEU A 57 12.42 -27.73 -2.90
CA LEU A 57 13.35 -28.41 -1.99
C LEU A 57 13.28 -27.92 -0.55
N SER A 58 12.80 -26.70 -0.31
CA SER A 58 12.79 -26.09 1.02
C SER A 58 11.57 -25.21 1.22
N GLN A 59 10.73 -25.58 2.18
CA GLN A 59 9.57 -24.78 2.58
C GLN A 59 9.97 -23.39 3.08
N SER A 60 11.12 -23.26 3.76
CA SER A 60 11.62 -21.95 4.19
C SER A 60 12.06 -21.11 2.99
N PHE A 61 12.70 -21.71 1.99
CA PHE A 61 13.04 -21.00 0.76
C PHE A 61 11.79 -20.54 0.02
N ASP A 62 10.79 -21.42 -0.14
CA ASP A 62 9.52 -21.09 -0.78
C ASP A 62 8.84 -19.89 -0.10
N TYR A 63 8.75 -19.91 1.24
CA TYR A 63 8.22 -18.79 2.02
C TYR A 63 8.92 -17.45 1.70
N TRP A 64 10.26 -17.42 1.74
CA TRP A 64 11.02 -16.20 1.48
C TRP A 64 10.98 -15.79 0.01
N ASN A 65 10.90 -16.76 -0.90
CA ASN A 65 10.72 -16.52 -2.31
C ASN A 65 9.36 -15.86 -2.60
N THR A 66 8.25 -16.38 -2.06
CA THR A 66 6.92 -15.75 -2.12
C THR A 66 6.94 -14.35 -1.51
N TYR A 67 7.63 -14.17 -0.38
CA TYR A 67 7.76 -12.85 0.24
C TYR A 67 8.46 -11.83 -0.69
N VAL A 68 9.52 -12.21 -1.38
CA VAL A 68 10.23 -11.28 -2.28
C VAL A 68 9.51 -11.13 -3.62
N SER A 69 9.06 -12.24 -4.21
CA SER A 69 8.50 -12.26 -5.57
C SER A 69 7.09 -11.71 -5.64
N ASP A 70 6.26 -11.94 -4.62
CA ASP A 70 4.84 -11.57 -4.65
C ASP A 70 4.51 -10.37 -3.76
N LEU A 71 5.03 -10.33 -2.52
CA LEU A 71 4.71 -9.24 -1.59
C LEU A 71 5.38 -7.92 -1.98
N TYR A 72 6.63 -7.95 -2.44
CA TYR A 72 7.35 -6.71 -2.77
C TYR A 72 6.68 -5.91 -3.91
N PRO A 73 6.29 -6.51 -5.05
CA PRO A 73 5.55 -5.78 -6.08
C PRO A 73 4.23 -5.19 -5.55
N ILE A 74 3.52 -5.90 -4.68
CA ILE A 74 2.29 -5.41 -4.06
C ILE A 74 2.58 -4.17 -3.18
N VAL A 75 3.59 -4.22 -2.31
CA VAL A 75 3.96 -3.08 -1.46
C VAL A 75 4.44 -1.89 -2.28
N ARG A 76 5.19 -2.14 -3.35
CA ARG A 76 5.60 -1.12 -4.32
C ARG A 76 4.38 -0.47 -4.97
N ASP A 77 3.44 -1.25 -5.46
CA ASP A 77 2.24 -0.75 -6.16
C ASP A 77 1.30 -0.02 -5.20
N LEU A 78 1.15 -0.50 -3.96
CA LEU A 78 0.46 0.23 -2.89
C LEU A 78 1.14 1.57 -2.61
N THR A 79 2.46 1.59 -2.50
CA THR A 79 3.20 2.84 -2.27
C THR A 79 3.03 3.80 -3.45
N ASN A 80 3.16 3.30 -4.68
CA ASN A 80 3.02 4.11 -5.89
C ASN A 80 1.60 4.67 -6.02
N SER A 81 0.59 3.82 -5.88
CA SER A 81 -0.82 4.22 -5.94
C SER A 81 -1.17 5.30 -4.93
N LEU A 82 -0.66 5.18 -3.69
CA LEU A 82 -0.85 6.19 -2.66
C LEU A 82 -0.15 7.51 -3.00
N ARG A 83 1.07 7.45 -3.55
CA ARG A 83 1.85 8.64 -3.89
C ARG A 83 1.35 9.34 -5.14
N SER A 84 0.78 8.62 -6.10
CA SER A 84 0.21 9.16 -7.33
C SER A 84 -1.29 9.47 -7.22
N GLY A 85 -1.99 8.94 -6.21
CA GLY A 85 -3.45 8.98 -6.14
C GLY A 85 -4.11 8.11 -7.21
N ASP A 86 -3.48 6.99 -7.59
CA ASP A 86 -4.04 6.04 -8.56
C ASP A 86 -4.93 5.01 -7.86
N TRP A 87 -6.24 5.22 -7.95
CA TRP A 87 -7.23 4.38 -7.27
C TRP A 87 -7.29 2.96 -7.82
N ILE A 88 -7.13 2.77 -9.13
CA ILE A 88 -7.23 1.47 -9.77
C ILE A 88 -6.02 0.61 -9.40
N LEU A 89 -4.82 1.21 -9.42
CA LEU A 89 -3.61 0.53 -8.97
C LEU A 89 -3.69 0.14 -7.48
N TYR A 90 -4.28 1.00 -6.64
CA TYR A 90 -4.50 0.71 -5.23
C TYR A 90 -5.41 -0.52 -5.04
N LEU A 91 -6.56 -0.56 -5.72
CA LEU A 91 -7.49 -1.70 -5.64
C LEU A 91 -6.84 -2.99 -6.14
N SER A 92 -6.20 -2.97 -7.31
CA SER A 92 -5.50 -4.13 -7.86
C SER A 92 -4.41 -4.66 -6.92
N ALA A 93 -3.67 -3.77 -6.23
CA ALA A 93 -2.69 -4.18 -5.25
C ALA A 93 -3.32 -4.78 -3.99
N MET A 94 -4.44 -4.23 -3.50
CA MET A 94 -5.19 -4.78 -2.36
C MET A 94 -5.80 -6.15 -2.66
N GLU A 95 -6.27 -6.40 -3.88
CA GLU A 95 -6.74 -7.72 -4.31
C GLU A 95 -5.62 -8.75 -4.25
N ARG A 96 -4.46 -8.46 -4.85
CA ARG A 96 -3.29 -9.36 -4.78
C ARG A 96 -2.81 -9.56 -3.35
N ALA A 97 -2.85 -8.52 -2.52
CA ALA A 97 -2.51 -8.62 -1.09
C ALA A 97 -3.44 -9.60 -0.36
N THR A 98 -4.71 -9.67 -0.75
CA THR A 98 -5.71 -10.55 -0.14
C THR A 98 -5.26 -12.00 -0.18
N SER A 99 -4.83 -12.50 -1.34
CA SER A 99 -4.31 -13.87 -1.50
C SER A 99 -3.11 -14.14 -0.58
N LEU A 100 -2.21 -13.18 -0.43
CA LEU A 100 -1.05 -13.31 0.46
C LEU A 100 -1.43 -13.28 1.93
N PHE A 101 -2.48 -12.56 2.33
CA PHE A 101 -2.94 -12.63 3.72
C PHE A 101 -3.36 -14.05 4.09
N PHE A 102 -4.06 -14.75 3.19
CA PHE A 102 -4.41 -16.16 3.38
C PHE A 102 -3.16 -17.04 3.44
N PHE A 103 -2.23 -16.86 2.51
CA PHE A 103 -0.96 -17.61 2.49
C PHE A 103 -0.16 -17.45 3.78
N PHE A 104 0.00 -16.22 4.29
CA PHE A 104 0.75 -15.91 5.50
C PHE A 104 -0.05 -16.06 6.81
N GLY A 105 -1.27 -16.59 6.77
CA GLY A 105 -2.10 -16.81 7.95
C GLY A 105 -2.49 -15.52 8.70
N ARG A 106 -2.64 -14.41 7.99
CA ARG A 106 -2.99 -13.09 8.56
C ARG A 106 -4.49 -12.94 8.75
N THR A 107 -5.05 -13.74 9.66
CA THR A 107 -6.50 -13.92 9.88
C THR A 107 -7.31 -12.63 9.95
N ASN A 108 -6.83 -11.59 10.64
CA ASN A 108 -7.51 -10.30 10.69
C ASN A 108 -7.64 -9.67 9.30
N TYR A 109 -6.55 -9.63 8.54
CA TYR A 109 -6.55 -9.07 7.19
C TYR A 109 -7.35 -9.96 6.22
N CYS A 110 -7.22 -11.28 6.28
CA CYS A 110 -8.01 -12.21 5.47
C CYS A 110 -9.53 -12.00 5.59
N ARG A 111 -10.00 -11.64 6.79
CA ARG A 111 -11.43 -11.45 7.06
C ARG A 111 -11.93 -10.10 6.59
N TRP A 112 -11.15 -9.04 6.79
CA TRP A 112 -11.60 -7.68 6.54
C TRP A 112 -11.31 -7.19 5.12
N THR A 113 -10.23 -7.65 4.49
CA THR A 113 -9.86 -7.17 3.15
C THR A 113 -10.87 -7.56 2.06
N PRO A 114 -11.46 -8.76 2.03
CA PRO A 114 -12.52 -9.08 1.06
C PRO A 114 -13.77 -8.21 1.22
N LEU A 115 -14.17 -7.92 2.47
CA LEU A 115 -15.30 -7.03 2.76
C LEU A 115 -15.00 -5.60 2.30
N PHE A 116 -13.79 -5.12 2.60
CA PHE A 116 -13.28 -3.84 2.12
C PHE A 116 -13.36 -3.76 0.59
N LEU A 117 -12.83 -4.76 -0.13
CA LEU A 117 -12.86 -4.79 -1.60
C LEU A 117 -14.29 -4.81 -2.15
N GLN A 118 -15.18 -5.60 -1.54
CA GLN A 118 -16.60 -5.64 -1.94
C GLN A 118 -17.27 -4.27 -1.80
N ASP A 119 -17.05 -3.57 -0.69
CA ASP A 119 -17.59 -2.22 -0.48
C ASP A 119 -17.07 -1.24 -1.55
N PHE A 120 -15.80 -1.35 -1.93
CA PHE A 120 -15.20 -0.48 -2.94
C PHE A 120 -15.62 -0.82 -4.37
N TYR A 121 -15.91 -2.08 -4.68
CA TYR A 121 -16.49 -2.44 -5.97
C TYR A 121 -17.91 -1.89 -6.15
N GLN A 122 -18.65 -1.77 -5.06
CA GLN A 122 -19.99 -1.19 -5.06
C GLN A 122 -19.99 0.33 -4.94
N LEU A 123 -18.80 0.96 -4.83
CA LEU A 123 -18.67 2.40 -4.60
C LEU A 123 -19.30 3.22 -5.73
N LYS A 124 -19.11 2.79 -6.98
CA LYS A 124 -19.66 3.46 -8.16
C LYS A 124 -21.18 3.56 -8.11
N ASP A 125 -21.85 2.48 -7.71
CA ASP A 125 -23.31 2.40 -7.70
C ASP A 125 -23.91 3.04 -6.45
N LYS A 126 -23.29 2.84 -5.28
CA LYS A 126 -23.80 3.35 -4.00
C LYS A 126 -23.45 4.80 -3.74
N PHE A 127 -22.27 5.24 -4.17
CA PHE A 127 -21.70 6.55 -3.85
C PHE A 127 -20.93 7.12 -5.07
N PRO A 128 -21.61 7.43 -6.19
CA PRO A 128 -20.96 7.84 -7.44
C PRO A 128 -20.07 9.08 -7.28
N LEU A 129 -20.50 10.07 -6.49
CA LEU A 129 -19.68 11.27 -6.23
C LEU A 129 -18.36 10.94 -5.49
N LEU A 130 -18.40 9.96 -4.59
CA LEU A 130 -17.20 9.52 -3.88
C LEU A 130 -16.29 8.70 -4.79
N TYR A 131 -16.88 7.84 -5.63
CA TYR A 131 -16.15 7.11 -6.66
C TYR A 131 -15.43 8.07 -7.62
N ASP A 132 -16.11 9.09 -8.13
CA ASP A 132 -15.52 10.11 -8.99
C ASP A 132 -14.38 10.85 -8.28
N SER A 133 -14.57 11.22 -7.01
CA SER A 133 -13.51 11.83 -6.20
C SER A 133 -12.28 10.91 -6.13
N TYR A 134 -12.46 9.62 -5.89
CA TYR A 134 -11.37 8.65 -5.76
C TYR A 134 -10.63 8.43 -7.07
N MET A 135 -11.35 8.35 -8.20
CA MET A 135 -10.76 8.27 -9.53
C MET A 135 -9.86 9.47 -9.86
N HIS A 136 -10.10 10.62 -9.21
CA HIS A 136 -9.27 11.82 -9.33
C HIS A 136 -8.27 12.00 -8.17
N GLY A 137 -7.94 10.93 -7.44
CA GLY A 137 -6.95 10.94 -6.35
C GLY A 137 -7.48 11.48 -5.02
N GLY A 138 -8.80 11.61 -4.86
CA GLY A 138 -9.44 12.09 -3.63
C GLY A 138 -9.39 11.11 -2.45
N PHE A 139 -8.79 9.93 -2.60
CA PHE A 139 -8.58 8.97 -1.51
C PHE A 139 -7.25 9.14 -0.78
N VAL A 140 -6.42 10.10 -1.20
CA VAL A 140 -5.13 10.43 -0.60
C VAL A 140 -5.03 11.92 -0.29
N VAL A 141 -4.17 12.28 0.66
CA VAL A 141 -3.88 13.68 1.00
C VAL A 141 -2.61 14.09 0.29
N ASN A 142 -2.75 14.96 -0.71
CA ASN A 142 -1.60 15.58 -1.37
C ASN A 142 -0.87 16.52 -0.41
N THR A 143 0.43 16.30 -0.23
CA THR A 143 1.31 17.36 0.28
C THR A 143 1.80 18.19 -0.92
N THR A 144 2.43 19.34 -0.70
CA THR A 144 2.68 20.40 -1.71
C THR A 144 3.49 20.00 -2.96
N LYS A 145 3.95 18.75 -3.10
CA LYS A 145 4.79 18.27 -4.21
C LYS A 145 4.11 17.11 -4.95
N LYS A 146 4.44 16.93 -6.23
CA LYS A 146 4.03 15.73 -6.98
C LYS A 146 4.66 14.50 -6.35
N GLY A 147 3.88 13.43 -6.17
CA GLY A 147 4.39 12.17 -5.61
C GLY A 147 4.62 12.20 -4.10
N SER A 148 4.07 13.18 -3.38
CA SER A 148 4.17 13.26 -1.92
C SER A 148 2.82 13.08 -1.23
N ALA A 149 1.85 12.51 -1.94
CA ALA A 149 0.58 12.11 -1.37
C ALA A 149 0.76 10.98 -0.34
N VAL A 150 -0.07 11.02 0.69
CA VAL A 150 -0.07 10.03 1.79
C VAL A 150 -1.51 9.61 2.11
N PRO A 151 -1.71 8.41 2.67
CA PRO A 151 -3.02 7.99 3.18
C PRO A 151 -3.57 8.96 4.23
N PHE A 152 -4.90 9.04 4.35
CA PHE A 152 -5.57 9.89 5.34
C PHE A 152 -5.11 9.66 6.78
N ASP A 153 -4.92 8.40 7.18
CA ASP A 153 -4.49 8.06 8.53
C ASP A 153 -3.08 8.60 8.82
N GLN A 154 -2.17 8.43 7.87
CA GLN A 154 -0.81 8.97 7.98
C GLN A 154 -0.81 10.51 7.98
N ALA A 155 -1.63 11.15 7.14
CA ALA A 155 -1.78 12.61 7.15
C ALA A 155 -2.30 13.10 8.50
N LEU A 156 -3.30 12.43 9.06
CA LEU A 156 -3.87 12.77 10.36
C LEU A 156 -2.83 12.59 11.49
N GLU A 157 -2.06 11.50 11.46
CA GLU A 157 -1.01 11.29 12.45
C GLU A 157 0.06 12.38 12.36
N GLN A 158 0.51 12.70 11.16
CA GLN A 158 1.56 13.70 10.92
C GLN A 158 1.11 15.14 11.24
N CYS A 159 -0.10 15.53 10.83
CA CYS A 159 -0.59 16.90 10.94
C CYS A 159 -1.28 17.20 12.28
N TYR A 160 -1.87 16.20 12.94
CA TYR A 160 -2.72 16.43 14.11
C TYR A 160 -2.27 15.67 15.36
N ASN A 161 -2.15 14.34 15.31
CA ASN A 161 -1.90 13.55 16.51
C ASN A 161 -0.46 13.72 17.03
N ARG A 162 0.54 13.63 16.16
CA ARG A 162 1.94 13.76 16.56
C ARG A 162 2.21 15.15 17.17
N PRO A 163 1.69 16.27 16.61
CA PRO A 163 1.86 17.55 17.26
C PRO A 163 1.20 17.70 18.63
N ALA A 164 0.08 17.01 18.86
CA ALA A 164 -0.63 17.07 20.13
C ALA A 164 0.07 16.30 21.27
N LYS A 165 1.00 15.38 20.95
CA LYS A 165 1.62 14.45 21.91
C LYS A 165 2.92 14.97 22.55
N VAL A 166 3.46 16.13 22.14
CA VAL A 166 4.73 16.64 22.70
C VAL A 166 4.52 17.59 23.88
N SER A 167 5.54 17.75 24.73
CA SER A 167 5.54 18.72 25.84
C SER A 167 5.50 20.16 25.29
N GLY A 168 4.31 20.75 25.30
CA GLY A 168 4.03 22.09 24.74
C GLY A 168 2.86 22.11 23.74
N GLY A 169 2.34 20.94 23.35
CA GLY A 169 1.25 20.83 22.38
C GLY A 169 1.58 21.50 21.04
N ILE A 170 0.56 21.91 20.29
CA ILE A 170 0.79 22.52 18.97
C ILE A 170 1.53 23.87 19.05
N ILE A 171 1.30 24.67 20.10
CA ILE A 171 1.93 25.97 20.32
C ILE A 171 3.44 25.80 20.57
N GLY A 172 3.83 24.72 21.25
CA GLY A 172 5.23 24.38 21.50
C GLY A 172 5.98 23.89 20.26
N ILE A 173 5.30 23.38 19.23
CA ILE A 173 5.91 22.85 18.00
C ILE A 173 6.03 23.90 16.91
N THR A 174 5.01 24.74 16.74
CA THR A 174 4.98 25.70 15.64
C THR A 174 4.38 27.03 16.08
N ARG A 175 5.10 28.12 15.76
CA ARG A 175 4.63 29.50 15.90
C ARG A 175 3.87 29.99 14.66
N LYS A 176 3.74 29.15 13.62
CA LYS A 176 2.98 29.50 12.41
C LYS A 176 1.49 29.52 12.72
N LYS A 177 0.87 30.71 12.62
CA LYS A 177 -0.54 30.92 12.99
C LYS A 177 -1.48 30.05 12.14
N GLU A 178 -1.12 29.82 10.89
CA GLU A 178 -1.88 29.02 9.92
C GLU A 178 -1.96 27.55 10.36
N ALA A 179 -0.86 27.00 10.86
CA ALA A 179 -0.80 25.62 11.33
C ALA A 179 -1.65 25.42 12.60
N VAL A 180 -1.62 26.40 13.52
CA VAL A 180 -2.46 26.41 14.74
C VAL A 180 -3.95 26.53 14.38
N ALA A 181 -4.29 27.41 13.44
CA ALA A 181 -5.67 27.57 12.96
C ALA A 181 -6.20 26.30 12.28
N LEU A 182 -5.42 25.69 11.38
CA LEU A 182 -5.78 24.45 10.70
C LEU A 182 -6.03 23.32 11.71
N TRP A 183 -5.19 23.20 12.74
CA TRP A 183 -5.39 22.22 13.80
C TRP A 183 -6.69 22.46 14.58
N GLY A 184 -7.03 23.71 14.88
CA GLY A 184 -8.30 24.06 15.52
C GLY A 184 -9.51 23.64 14.69
N ILE A 185 -9.45 23.85 13.36
CA ILE A 185 -10.50 23.42 12.42
C ILE A 185 -10.61 21.89 12.40
N ILE A 186 -9.48 21.18 12.27
CA ILE A 186 -9.45 19.71 12.24
C ILE A 186 -10.02 19.14 13.54
N LYS A 187 -9.63 19.68 14.69
CA LYS A 187 -10.16 19.29 16.00
C LYS A 187 -11.68 19.42 16.03
N HIS A 188 -12.20 20.59 15.68
CA HIS A 188 -13.64 20.84 15.71
C HIS A 188 -14.42 19.91 14.77
N LYS A 189 -13.91 19.69 13.55
CA LYS A 189 -14.53 18.76 12.59
C LYS A 189 -14.50 17.31 13.08
N LYS A 190 -13.41 16.89 13.71
CA LYS A 190 -13.31 15.56 14.32
C LYS A 190 -14.32 15.39 15.45
N ASP A 191 -14.46 16.37 16.32
CA ASP A 191 -15.42 16.33 17.44
C ASP A 191 -16.87 16.22 16.90
N GLN A 192 -17.23 17.03 15.89
CA GLN A 192 -18.52 16.92 15.20
C GLN A 192 -18.78 15.51 14.65
N TYR A 193 -17.77 14.90 14.02
CA TYR A 193 -17.89 13.56 13.46
C TYR A 193 -18.04 12.49 14.54
N VAL A 194 -17.29 12.61 15.64
CA VAL A 194 -17.41 11.72 16.80
C VAL A 194 -18.82 11.79 17.41
N ASP A 195 -19.39 12.98 17.52
CA ASP A 195 -20.75 13.15 18.05
C ASP A 195 -21.79 12.54 17.11
N LEU A 196 -21.64 12.71 15.79
CA LEU A 196 -22.49 12.04 14.79
C LEU A 196 -22.43 10.52 14.91
N LEU A 197 -21.23 9.95 15.10
CA LEU A 197 -21.07 8.51 15.31
C LEU A 197 -21.75 8.03 16.60
N LYS A 198 -21.59 8.76 17.71
CA LYS A 198 -22.27 8.47 18.98
C LYS A 198 -23.78 8.48 18.80
N MET A 199 -24.34 9.51 18.15
CA MET A 199 -25.77 9.61 17.87
C MET A 199 -26.28 8.40 17.07
N ARG A 200 -25.54 8.00 16.03
CA ARG A 200 -25.91 6.82 15.21
C ARG A 200 -25.85 5.52 15.99
N MET A 201 -24.87 5.36 16.88
CA MET A 201 -24.76 4.19 17.76
C MET A 201 -25.88 4.14 18.81
N MET A 202 -26.26 5.28 19.38
CA MET A 202 -27.39 5.38 20.33
C MET A 202 -28.73 5.07 19.64
N SER A 203 -28.94 5.57 18.43
CA SER A 203 -30.12 5.27 17.61
C SER A 203 -30.28 3.76 17.36
N LYS A 204 -29.18 3.05 17.01
CA LYS A 204 -29.19 1.59 16.82
C LYS A 204 -29.44 0.79 18.10
N LYS A 205 -29.07 1.31 19.28
CA LYS A 205 -29.37 0.67 20.57
C LYS A 205 -30.84 0.79 20.97
N ASN A 206 -31.50 1.88 20.55
CA ASN A 206 -32.93 2.11 20.85
C ASN A 206 -33.87 1.37 19.89
N SER A 207 -33.38 0.87 18.76
CA SER A 207 -34.14 0.01 17.84
C SER A 207 -33.89 -1.48 18.16
N HIS A 208 -34.52 -2.01 19.20
CA HIS A 208 -34.63 -3.47 19.34
C HIS A 208 -35.69 -3.98 18.37
N PHE A 209 -35.28 -4.51 17.21
CA PHE A 209 -35.70 -5.81 16.63
C PHE A 209 -35.05 -6.02 15.24
N THR A 210 -34.49 -7.21 15.06
CA THR A 210 -33.99 -7.86 13.82
C THR A 210 -32.95 -7.11 12.97
N THR A 211 -31.67 -7.43 13.16
CA THR A 211 -30.87 -8.20 12.18
C THR A 211 -29.49 -8.48 12.77
N THR A 212 -29.17 -9.76 12.89
CA THR A 212 -27.87 -10.32 13.23
C THR A 212 -26.80 -9.82 12.26
N SER A 213 -25.95 -8.89 12.69
CA SER A 213 -24.50 -8.86 12.41
C SER A 213 -23.89 -7.56 12.95
N ILE A 214 -22.62 -7.64 13.35
CA ILE A 214 -21.75 -6.57 13.84
C ILE A 214 -21.92 -6.24 15.34
N ARG A 215 -21.60 -7.23 16.18
CA ARG A 215 -20.89 -6.98 17.44
C ARG A 215 -19.42 -7.32 17.21
N VAL A 216 -18.56 -6.32 16.98
CA VAL A 216 -17.19 -6.27 17.54
C VAL A 216 -16.71 -4.82 17.38
N LEU A 217 -16.63 -4.08 18.49
CA LEU A 217 -15.67 -2.98 18.71
C LEU A 217 -15.74 -2.59 20.19
N GLN A 218 -15.48 -3.57 21.04
CA GLN A 218 -14.97 -3.38 22.38
C GLN A 218 -14.13 -4.61 22.63
N LEU A 219 -12.81 -4.50 22.47
CA LEU A 219 -11.82 -5.30 23.17
C LEU A 219 -10.48 -4.56 23.04
N ARG A 220 -10.14 -3.92 24.16
CA ARG A 220 -8.82 -3.55 24.72
C ARG A 220 -7.72 -3.06 23.79
#